data_AF-A0A9X8DM40-F1
#
_entry.id   AF-A0A9X8DM40-F1
#
_cell.length_a   1.000
_cell.length_b   1.000
_cell.length_c   1.000
_cell.angle_alpha   90.00
_cell.angle_beta   90.00
_cell.angle_gamma   90.00
#
_symmetry.space_group_name_H-M   'P 1'
#
loop_
_entity.id
_entity.type
_entity.pdbx_description
1 polymer ?
#
loop_
_entity_poly.entity_id
_entity_poly.type
_entity_poly.pdbx_seq_one_letter_code
_entity_poly.pdbx_strand_id
1 'polypeptide(L)'
;MSVPNDVNVLGYPSFDVPSFPLNGLTLATKHTMASALETTGMISLREVPGFQAARRRYLQAAADCATSNPVDFDQLLSKTLMDGTIRRTLSINMNGVHDAIADRCPEFATSHAQYTTVVNHATAKFAAALDSINDDLTADHLLPIVHEGHHLDHFHAYSNTGSETSKTETSAPLSLELHADAGLMIIMAKPLFFARAEGGVRSVENPNEKQAGLVIQVDGNLVRPDLKDDELYLMVGEGLRLWGNFGFHFHPVVHGMVMPKEADASVVRAFAGRMLLLPSTKKMTNTGLTFGAYLNATTRYLKHESGVESAMSLACPVGRVLQASDESCTLGLWEPDEGSTATKEQCMRQCNIWGHPSDAKKCVAMKCKKVGE
;
A
#
# COMPACT_ATOMS: atom_id res chain seq x y z
N MET A 1 -11.43 27.56 -37.24
CA MET A 1 -10.03 27.28 -36.87
C MET A 1 -10.04 25.96 -36.13
N SER A 2 -9.44 24.95 -36.75
CA SER A 2 -9.43 23.56 -36.30
C SER A 2 -8.52 23.40 -35.09
N VAL A 3 -9.01 22.80 -34.02
CA VAL A 3 -8.18 22.38 -32.88
C VAL A 3 -7.32 21.20 -33.35
N PRO A 4 -6.00 21.21 -33.13
CA PRO A 4 -5.14 20.09 -33.54
C PRO A 4 -5.52 18.82 -32.79
N ASN A 5 -5.75 17.75 -33.55
CA ASN A 5 -5.88 16.36 -33.08
C ASN A 5 -4.51 15.80 -32.67
N ASP A 6 -3.96 16.23 -31.54
CA ASP A 6 -2.84 15.54 -30.87
C ASP A 6 -3.25 15.20 -29.42
N VAL A 7 -4.08 14.17 -29.30
CA VAL A 7 -4.27 13.44 -28.04
C VAL A 7 -3.48 12.15 -28.13
N ASN A 8 -2.30 12.10 -27.50
CA ASN A 8 -1.74 10.96 -26.75
C ASN A 8 -0.22 11.07 -26.63
N VAL A 9 0.27 11.56 -25.49
CA VAL A 9 1.17 10.83 -24.57
C VAL A 9 1.11 11.58 -23.23
N LEU A 10 0.33 11.10 -22.25
CA LEU A 10 0.51 11.54 -20.85
C LEU A 10 1.83 10.93 -20.34
N GLY A 11 2.95 11.52 -20.74
CA GLY A 11 4.26 11.15 -20.23
C GLY A 11 4.53 11.93 -18.96
N TYR A 12 4.45 11.28 -17.80
CA TYR A 12 4.88 11.90 -16.55
C TYR A 12 6.41 12.13 -16.61
N PRO A 13 6.91 13.36 -16.35
CA PRO A 13 8.35 13.61 -16.28
C PRO A 13 9.01 12.68 -15.25
N SER A 14 10.24 12.25 -15.54
CA SER A 14 11.01 11.44 -14.59
C SER A 14 11.47 12.29 -13.42
N PHE A 15 11.46 11.72 -12.23
CA PHE A 15 11.96 12.31 -11.00
C PHE A 15 13.03 11.38 -10.41
N ASP A 16 14.27 11.86 -10.32
CA ASP A 16 15.35 11.10 -9.67
C ASP A 16 15.20 11.22 -8.16
N VAL A 17 14.98 10.08 -7.50
CA VAL A 17 14.73 10.05 -6.06
C VAL A 17 16.05 10.27 -5.32
N PRO A 18 16.14 11.23 -4.37
CA PRO A 18 17.33 11.43 -3.56
C PRO A 18 17.76 10.13 -2.85
N SER A 19 18.97 9.64 -3.17
CA SER A 19 19.46 8.32 -2.77
C SER A 19 20.64 8.42 -1.79
N PHE A 20 20.54 7.73 -0.66
CA PHE A 20 21.48 7.81 0.45
C PHE A 20 22.03 6.41 0.79
N PRO A 21 23.33 6.27 1.08
CA PRO A 21 23.87 4.97 1.49
C PRO A 21 23.33 4.60 2.88
N LEU A 22 23.00 3.32 3.07
CA LEU A 22 22.51 2.83 4.37
C LEU A 22 23.54 3.01 5.50
N ASN A 23 24.83 3.00 5.16
CA ASN A 23 25.94 3.08 6.10
C ASN A 23 26.82 4.30 5.81
N GLY A 24 27.61 4.72 6.81
CA GLY A 24 28.59 5.79 6.61
C GLY A 24 28.01 7.18 6.41
N LEU A 25 26.75 7.41 6.83
CA LEU A 25 26.12 8.73 6.76
C LEU A 25 26.85 9.74 7.67
N THR A 26 27.48 10.74 7.05
CA THR A 26 28.03 11.90 7.76
C THR A 26 26.92 12.79 8.30
N LEU A 27 27.21 13.66 9.28
CA LEU A 27 26.24 14.62 9.81
C LEU A 27 25.58 15.45 8.70
N ALA A 28 26.39 15.99 7.77
CA ALA A 28 25.88 16.73 6.61
C ALA A 28 24.93 15.90 5.75
N THR A 29 25.28 14.64 5.47
CA THR A 29 24.44 13.74 4.65
C THR A 29 23.10 13.45 5.34
N LYS A 30 23.08 13.30 6.67
CA LYS A 30 21.85 13.11 7.44
C LYS A 30 20.93 14.34 7.34
N HIS A 31 21.47 15.56 7.43
CA HIS A 31 20.67 16.77 7.24
C HIS A 31 20.14 16.89 5.81
N THR A 32 20.93 16.53 4.79
CA THR A 32 20.44 16.48 3.39
C THR A 32 19.31 15.46 3.22
N MET A 33 19.40 14.30 3.88
CA MET A 33 18.35 13.29 3.90
C MET A 33 17.06 13.80 4.56
N ALA A 34 17.16 14.47 5.72
CA ALA A 34 16.02 15.11 6.37
C ALA A 34 15.37 16.17 5.45
N SER A 35 16.18 17.04 4.85
CA SER A 35 15.72 18.08 3.94
C SER A 35 15.01 17.50 2.70
N ALA A 36 15.48 16.38 2.15
CA ALA A 36 14.80 15.69 1.05
C ALA A 36 13.39 15.20 1.43
N LEU A 37 13.21 14.73 2.67
CA LEU A 37 11.91 14.32 3.21
C LEU A 37 10.99 15.50 3.52
N GLU A 38 11.54 16.67 3.89
CA GLU A 38 10.76 17.90 4.10
C GLU A 38 10.33 18.57 2.78
N THR A 39 11.10 18.38 1.71
CA THR A 39 10.85 19.01 0.41
C THR A 39 9.99 18.14 -0.51
N THR A 40 10.35 16.87 -0.67
CA THR A 40 9.69 15.96 -1.63
C THR A 40 8.96 14.81 -0.96
N GLY A 41 9.26 14.53 0.31
CA GLY A 41 8.66 13.42 1.05
C GLY A 41 9.14 12.03 0.63
N MET A 42 10.07 11.92 -0.32
CA MET A 42 10.54 10.63 -0.82
C MET A 42 12.06 10.57 -0.90
N ILE A 43 12.64 9.50 -0.38
CA ILE A 43 14.07 9.18 -0.52
C ILE A 43 14.24 7.70 -0.85
N SER A 44 15.48 7.31 -1.18
CA SER A 44 15.88 5.91 -1.25
C SER A 44 17.13 5.62 -0.43
N LEU A 45 17.22 4.38 0.04
CA LEU A 45 18.39 3.81 0.70
C LEU A 45 19.06 2.84 -0.26
N ARG A 46 20.30 3.11 -0.62
CA ARG A 46 21.17 2.24 -1.42
C ARG A 46 22.14 1.47 -0.53
N GLU A 47 22.78 0.46 -1.10
CA GLU A 47 23.73 -0.42 -0.39
C GLU A 47 23.06 -1.21 0.76
N VAL A 48 21.79 -1.59 0.60
CA VAL A 48 21.07 -2.43 1.55
C VAL A 48 21.46 -3.90 1.32
N PRO A 49 22.19 -4.57 2.25
CA PRO A 49 22.74 -5.89 2.00
C PRO A 49 21.65 -6.94 1.72
N GLY A 50 21.80 -7.68 0.62
CA GLY A 50 20.88 -8.76 0.24
C GLY A 50 19.48 -8.31 -0.22
N PHE A 51 19.20 -7.01 -0.30
CA PHE A 51 17.87 -6.49 -0.58
C PHE A 51 17.32 -6.91 -1.94
N GLN A 52 18.10 -6.74 -3.02
CA GLN A 52 17.64 -7.07 -4.37
C GLN A 52 17.21 -8.54 -4.50
N ALA A 53 17.98 -9.46 -3.91
CA ALA A 53 17.69 -10.88 -3.92
C ALA A 53 16.44 -11.21 -3.07
N ALA A 54 16.35 -10.66 -1.86
CA ALA A 54 15.20 -10.84 -0.98
C ALA A 54 13.90 -10.29 -1.61
N ARG A 55 13.96 -9.09 -2.19
CA ARG A 55 12.87 -8.45 -2.95
C ARG A 55 12.37 -9.36 -4.07
N ARG A 56 13.27 -9.86 -4.92
CA ARG A 56 12.90 -10.71 -6.07
C ARG A 56 12.20 -11.99 -5.61
N ARG A 57 12.79 -12.68 -4.62
CA ARG A 57 12.24 -13.92 -4.07
C ARG A 57 10.85 -13.70 -3.47
N TYR A 58 10.70 -12.66 -2.65
CA TYR A 58 9.45 -12.32 -2.00
C TYR A 58 8.35 -11.95 -2.99
N LEU A 59 8.61 -11.01 -3.91
CA LEU A 59 7.62 -10.57 -4.88
C LEU A 59 7.19 -11.70 -5.83
N GLN A 60 8.11 -12.60 -6.20
CA GLN A 60 7.77 -13.76 -7.01
C GLN A 60 6.87 -14.73 -6.24
N ALA A 61 7.28 -15.15 -5.03
CA ALA A 61 6.50 -16.07 -4.21
C ALA A 61 5.11 -15.51 -3.84
N ALA A 62 5.02 -14.20 -3.61
CA ALA A 62 3.77 -13.51 -3.36
C ALA A 62 2.87 -13.46 -4.61
N ALA A 63 3.44 -13.18 -5.79
CA ALA A 63 2.72 -13.21 -7.05
C ALA A 63 2.23 -14.63 -7.39
N ASP A 64 3.06 -15.64 -7.19
CA ASP A 64 2.70 -17.05 -7.30
C ASP A 64 1.51 -17.39 -6.40
N CYS A 65 1.60 -17.04 -5.11
CA CYS A 65 0.53 -17.28 -4.16
C CYS A 65 -0.77 -16.56 -4.53
N ALA A 66 -0.70 -15.29 -4.95
CA ALA A 66 -1.87 -14.50 -5.28
C ALA A 66 -2.53 -14.89 -6.62
N THR A 67 -1.84 -15.62 -7.49
CA THR A 67 -2.33 -15.94 -8.85
C THR A 67 -2.67 -17.41 -9.04
N SER A 68 -2.00 -18.31 -8.32
CA SER A 68 -2.20 -19.77 -8.42
C SER A 68 -3.36 -20.28 -7.57
N ASN A 69 -3.87 -19.46 -6.65
CA ASN A 69 -4.91 -19.88 -5.71
C ASN A 69 -6.32 -19.44 -6.15
N PRO A 70 -7.32 -20.28 -5.82
CA PRO A 70 -8.71 -19.96 -5.66
C PRO A 70 -9.07 -18.48 -5.55
N VAL A 71 -10.08 -17.96 -6.24
CA VAL A 71 -10.83 -16.80 -5.70
C VAL A 71 -11.38 -17.12 -4.29
N ASP A 72 -11.47 -18.41 -3.97
CA ASP A 72 -11.90 -18.99 -2.70
C ASP A 72 -10.82 -19.00 -1.61
N PHE A 73 -9.72 -18.29 -1.81
CA PHE A 73 -8.75 -18.08 -0.76
C PHE A 73 -9.09 -16.83 0.03
N ASP A 74 -9.93 -17.01 1.03
CA ASP A 74 -10.30 -16.10 2.11
C ASP A 74 -9.28 -14.98 2.43
N GLN A 75 -7.99 -15.32 2.62
CA GLN A 75 -6.95 -14.36 3.03
C GLN A 75 -6.44 -13.45 1.88
N LEU A 76 -6.88 -13.70 0.65
CA LEU A 76 -6.56 -12.96 -0.55
C LEU A 76 -7.74 -12.10 -0.95
N LEU A 77 -7.68 -10.81 -0.60
CA LEU A 77 -8.72 -9.86 -0.97
C LEU A 77 -8.58 -9.54 -2.46
N SER A 78 -9.68 -9.46 -3.19
CA SER A 78 -9.69 -9.08 -4.60
C SER A 78 -10.62 -7.89 -4.82
N LYS A 79 -10.23 -6.98 -5.71
CA LYS A 79 -11.00 -5.79 -6.04
C LYS A 79 -10.76 -5.33 -7.47
N THR A 80 -11.77 -4.75 -8.10
CA THR A 80 -11.65 -4.04 -9.39
C THR A 80 -11.59 -2.54 -9.11
N LEU A 81 -10.53 -1.89 -9.59
CA LEU A 81 -10.31 -0.45 -9.48
C LEU A 81 -11.10 0.32 -10.55
N MET A 82 -11.14 1.65 -10.44
CA MET A 82 -11.97 2.50 -11.31
C MET A 82 -11.69 2.34 -12.81
N ASP A 83 -10.43 2.08 -13.17
CA ASP A 83 -10.04 1.90 -14.56
C ASP A 83 -10.25 0.46 -15.07
N GLY A 84 -10.77 -0.43 -14.23
CA GLY A 84 -10.96 -1.85 -14.53
C GLY A 84 -9.79 -2.75 -14.11
N THR A 85 -8.71 -2.20 -13.55
CA THR A 85 -7.59 -3.00 -13.03
C THR A 85 -8.04 -3.87 -11.86
N ILE A 86 -7.69 -5.16 -11.86
CA ILE A 86 -7.92 -6.04 -10.71
C ILE A 86 -6.72 -5.93 -9.78
N ARG A 87 -6.95 -5.54 -8.52
CA ARG A 87 -5.99 -5.61 -7.40
C ARG A 87 -6.33 -6.80 -6.51
N ARG A 88 -5.38 -7.71 -6.33
CA ARG A 88 -5.41 -8.72 -5.27
C ARG A 88 -4.44 -8.36 -4.15
N THR A 89 -4.84 -8.53 -2.90
CA THR A 89 -4.08 -8.08 -1.72
C THR A 89 -3.88 -9.20 -0.72
N LEU A 90 -2.64 -9.35 -0.26
CA LEU A 90 -2.29 -10.08 0.95
C LEU A 90 -1.83 -9.06 2.00
N SER A 91 -2.50 -9.04 3.14
CA SER A 91 -2.14 -8.17 4.27
C SER A 91 -1.47 -8.99 5.36
N ILE A 92 -0.34 -8.49 5.86
CA ILE A 92 0.48 -9.16 6.87
C ILE A 92 0.72 -8.17 8.00
N ASN A 93 0.41 -8.57 9.22
CA ASN A 93 0.64 -7.75 10.41
C ASN A 93 1.96 -8.16 11.10
N MET A 94 2.26 -7.53 12.23
CA MET A 94 3.47 -7.81 12.99
C MET A 94 3.56 -9.24 13.57
N ASN A 95 2.46 -10.00 13.60
CA ASN A 95 2.47 -11.42 13.99
C ASN A 95 2.98 -12.33 12.85
N GLY A 96 3.26 -11.76 11.68
CA GLY A 96 3.72 -12.49 10.50
C GLY A 96 2.58 -12.97 9.61
N VAL A 97 2.94 -13.79 8.63
CA VAL A 97 1.99 -14.36 7.66
C VAL A 97 1.01 -15.27 8.38
N HIS A 98 -0.29 -15.05 8.16
CA HIS A 98 -1.36 -15.86 8.75
C HIS A 98 -1.18 -17.35 8.39
N ASP A 99 -1.39 -18.26 9.35
CA ASP A 99 -1.18 -19.71 9.20
C ASP A 99 -1.85 -20.30 7.95
N ALA A 100 -3.12 -19.98 7.71
CA ALA A 100 -3.83 -20.38 6.50
C ALA A 100 -3.15 -19.97 5.16
N ILE A 101 -2.39 -18.86 5.16
CA ILE A 101 -1.54 -18.48 4.02
C ILE A 101 -0.24 -19.26 4.04
N ALA A 102 0.40 -19.41 5.21
CA ALA A 102 1.66 -20.15 5.32
C ALA A 102 1.51 -21.62 4.90
N ASP A 103 0.42 -22.29 5.28
CA ASP A 103 0.13 -23.68 4.90
C ASP A 103 -0.05 -23.84 3.39
N ARG A 104 -0.68 -22.85 2.75
CA ARG A 104 -1.01 -22.88 1.32
C ARG A 104 0.14 -22.37 0.44
N CYS A 105 0.91 -21.42 0.95
CA CYS A 105 1.99 -20.73 0.27
C CYS A 105 3.23 -20.66 1.19
N PRO A 106 3.89 -21.79 1.51
CA PRO A 106 5.00 -21.82 2.45
C PRO A 106 6.21 -21.01 1.99
N GLU A 107 6.44 -20.95 0.67
CA GLU A 107 7.51 -20.14 0.09
C GLU A 107 7.24 -18.63 0.25
N PHE A 108 5.97 -18.21 0.18
CA PHE A 108 5.59 -16.83 0.47
C PHE A 108 5.86 -16.46 1.92
N ALA A 109 5.47 -17.31 2.88
CA ALA A 109 5.75 -17.07 4.29
C ALA A 109 7.26 -17.00 4.58
N THR A 110 8.03 -17.93 4.04
CA THR A 110 9.49 -17.96 4.21
C THR A 110 10.18 -16.75 3.59
N SER A 111 9.81 -16.38 2.37
CA SER A 111 10.41 -15.24 1.67
C SER A 111 9.98 -13.89 2.27
N HIS A 112 8.76 -13.77 2.80
CA HIS A 112 8.32 -12.60 3.57
C HIS A 112 9.17 -12.40 4.83
N ALA A 113 9.41 -13.45 5.62
CA ALA A 113 10.26 -13.37 6.81
C ALA A 113 11.71 -12.91 6.50
N GLN A 114 12.27 -13.40 5.38
CA GLN A 114 13.59 -12.98 4.90
C GLN A 114 13.59 -11.51 4.45
N TYR A 115 12.61 -11.11 3.65
CA TYR A 115 12.45 -9.75 3.16
C TYR A 115 12.27 -8.74 4.31
N THR A 116 11.41 -9.06 5.27
CA THR A 116 11.13 -8.18 6.41
C THR A 116 12.31 -8.01 7.34
N THR A 117 13.18 -9.03 7.48
CA THR A 117 14.44 -8.89 8.22
C THR A 117 15.34 -7.82 7.58
N VAL A 118 15.47 -7.82 6.25
CA VAL A 118 16.27 -6.82 5.52
C VAL A 118 15.65 -5.43 5.64
N VAL A 119 14.33 -5.32 5.45
CA VAL A 119 13.59 -4.05 5.56
C VAL A 119 13.67 -3.49 6.99
N ASN A 120 13.46 -4.32 8.02
CA ASN A 120 13.58 -3.92 9.43
C ASN A 120 14.94 -3.31 9.74
N HIS A 121 16.00 -3.99 9.33
CA HIS A 121 17.36 -3.52 9.56
C HIS A 121 17.64 -2.18 8.87
N ALA A 122 17.19 -2.04 7.62
CA ALA A 122 17.37 -0.81 6.86
C ALA A 122 16.58 0.36 7.48
N THR A 123 15.31 0.14 7.79
CA THR A 123 14.42 1.15 8.39
C THR A 123 14.90 1.57 9.78
N ALA A 124 15.39 0.64 10.61
CA ALA A 124 15.94 0.96 11.93
C ALA A 124 17.19 1.84 11.82
N LYS A 125 18.09 1.57 10.87
CA LYS A 125 19.26 2.43 10.62
C LYS A 125 18.88 3.81 10.13
N PHE A 126 17.91 3.90 9.23
CA PHE A 126 17.35 5.19 8.79
C PHE A 126 16.78 5.97 9.98
N ALA A 127 15.93 5.34 10.78
CA ALA A 127 15.30 5.97 11.93
C ALA A 127 16.35 6.47 12.94
N ALA A 128 17.32 5.63 13.29
CA ALA A 128 18.43 6.01 14.16
C ALA A 128 19.26 7.18 13.60
N ALA A 129 19.47 7.24 12.28
CA ALA A 129 20.17 8.33 11.64
C ALA A 129 19.40 9.65 11.76
N LEU A 130 18.08 9.63 11.55
CA LEU A 130 17.22 10.81 11.67
C LEU A 130 17.08 11.27 13.13
N ASP A 131 16.88 10.33 14.06
CA ASP A 131 16.81 10.60 15.50
C ASP A 131 18.11 11.25 16.01
N SER A 132 19.27 10.85 15.47
CA SER A 132 20.57 11.36 15.92
C SER A 132 20.88 12.81 15.54
N ILE A 133 20.08 13.41 14.65
CA ILE A 133 20.25 14.80 14.20
C ILE A 133 19.07 15.69 14.60
N ASN A 134 18.19 15.15 15.44
CA ASN A 134 17.05 15.89 15.95
C ASN A 134 17.49 16.73 17.15
N ASP A 135 17.49 18.05 16.96
CA ASP A 135 17.87 19.01 18.01
C ASP A 135 16.72 19.31 18.98
N ASP A 136 15.49 18.87 18.67
CA ASP A 136 14.32 19.01 19.56
C ASP A 136 14.27 17.85 20.57
N LEU A 137 14.65 18.15 21.82
CA LEU A 137 14.63 17.19 22.93
C LEU A 137 13.22 16.72 23.34
N THR A 138 12.17 17.36 22.82
CA THR A 138 10.77 16.97 23.05
C THR A 138 10.20 16.13 21.91
N ALA A 139 10.97 15.95 20.83
CA ALA A 139 10.53 15.17 19.70
C ALA A 139 10.46 13.67 20.02
N ASP A 140 9.49 13.04 19.40
CA ASP A 140 9.35 11.59 19.30
C ASP A 140 10.46 11.03 18.42
N HIS A 141 11.08 9.96 18.91
CA HIS A 141 12.03 9.19 18.13
C HIS A 141 11.33 8.18 17.22
N LEU A 142 11.81 8.04 16.00
CA LEU A 142 11.32 7.06 15.03
C LEU A 142 11.79 5.64 15.36
N LEU A 143 13.00 5.48 15.90
CA LEU A 143 13.59 4.16 16.12
C LEU A 143 12.74 3.27 17.05
N PRO A 144 12.22 3.74 18.20
CA PRO A 144 11.28 2.96 19.00
C PRO A 144 10.02 2.57 18.23
N ILE A 145 9.49 3.47 17.39
CA ILE A 145 8.30 3.19 16.58
C ILE A 145 8.58 2.09 15.56
N VAL A 146 9.75 2.08 14.92
CA VAL A 146 10.17 1.01 13.99
C VAL A 146 10.22 -0.36 14.65
N HIS A 147 10.47 -0.42 15.96
CA HIS A 147 10.54 -1.67 16.71
C HIS A 147 9.20 -2.11 17.31
N GLU A 148 8.37 -1.17 17.76
CA GLU A 148 7.20 -1.44 18.60
C GLU A 148 5.86 -1.08 17.94
N GLY A 149 5.91 -0.49 16.74
CA GLY A 149 4.74 -0.04 16.02
C GLY A 149 3.91 -1.18 15.44
N HIS A 150 2.62 -0.91 15.23
CA HIS A 150 1.67 -1.86 14.63
C HIS A 150 1.79 -1.90 13.11
N HIS A 151 2.98 -2.12 12.57
CA HIS A 151 3.22 -2.01 11.13
C HIS A 151 2.41 -3.05 10.34
N LEU A 152 2.08 -2.67 9.10
CA LEU A 152 1.34 -3.52 8.18
C LEU A 152 2.11 -3.65 6.88
N ASP A 153 2.41 -4.88 6.49
CA ASP A 153 2.90 -5.18 5.15
C ASP A 153 1.73 -5.47 4.23
N HIS A 154 1.79 -4.87 3.04
CA HIS A 154 0.85 -5.12 1.96
C HIS A 154 1.60 -5.63 0.75
N PHE A 155 1.15 -6.77 0.25
CA PHE A 155 1.44 -7.19 -1.10
C PHE A 155 0.23 -6.92 -1.98
N HIS A 156 0.46 -6.35 -3.16
CA HIS A 156 -0.56 -6.12 -4.17
C HIS A 156 -0.15 -6.73 -5.51
N ALA A 157 -1.02 -7.57 -6.07
CA ALA A 157 -0.95 -8.08 -7.43
C ALA A 157 -1.99 -7.35 -8.29
N TYR A 158 -1.52 -6.52 -9.22
CA TYR A 158 -2.38 -5.81 -10.16
C TYR A 158 -2.36 -6.48 -11.54
N SER A 159 -3.51 -6.66 -12.17
CA SER A 159 -3.65 -7.23 -13.51
C SER A 159 -4.80 -6.58 -14.27
N ASN A 160 -4.66 -6.45 -15.59
CA ASN A 160 -5.76 -6.00 -16.45
C ASN A 160 -6.89 -7.05 -16.50
N THR A 161 -8.12 -6.58 -16.73
CA THR A 161 -9.23 -7.46 -17.09
C THR A 161 -9.08 -7.87 -18.56
N GLY A 162 -8.98 -9.17 -18.85
CA GLY A 162 -8.84 -9.67 -20.24
C GLY A 162 -10.07 -9.48 -21.14
N SER A 163 -11.03 -8.64 -20.75
CA SER A 163 -12.23 -8.34 -21.53
C SER A 163 -11.90 -7.22 -22.51
N GLU A 164 -12.09 -7.42 -23.82
CA GLU A 164 -11.82 -6.38 -24.82
C GLU A 164 -12.62 -5.08 -24.59
N THR A 165 -13.75 -5.17 -23.87
CA THR A 165 -14.57 -4.02 -23.47
C THR A 165 -13.88 -3.03 -22.52
N SER A 166 -12.82 -3.41 -21.81
CA SER A 166 -12.05 -2.48 -20.95
C SER A 166 -10.96 -1.72 -21.72
N LYS A 167 -10.68 -2.08 -22.98
CA LYS A 167 -9.73 -1.34 -23.83
C LYS A 167 -10.32 -0.03 -24.38
N THR A 168 -11.64 0.14 -24.35
CA THR A 168 -12.30 1.27 -25.02
C THR A 168 -12.94 2.35 -24.15
N GLU A 169 -13.29 2.15 -22.87
CA GLU A 169 -14.04 3.20 -22.13
C GLU A 169 -13.82 3.24 -20.61
N THR A 170 -12.57 3.39 -20.14
CA THR A 170 -12.36 4.01 -18.82
C THR A 170 -11.58 5.30 -19.01
N SER A 171 -12.28 6.43 -18.87
CA SER A 171 -11.74 7.79 -18.92
C SER A 171 -10.81 8.12 -17.75
N ALA A 172 -10.71 7.23 -16.75
CA ALA A 172 -9.85 7.40 -15.60
C ALA A 172 -8.36 7.32 -16.01
N PRO A 173 -7.58 8.39 -15.80
CA PRO A 173 -6.17 8.44 -16.18
C PRO A 173 -5.26 7.65 -15.23
N LEU A 174 -5.74 7.35 -14.02
CA LEU A 174 -5.03 6.58 -12.99
C LEU A 174 -5.83 5.34 -12.60
N SER A 175 -5.14 4.23 -12.38
CA SER A 175 -5.71 2.99 -11.84
C SER A 175 -5.97 3.08 -10.35
N LEU A 176 -5.06 3.73 -9.62
CA LEU A 176 -5.24 4.13 -8.23
C LEU A 176 -5.16 5.65 -8.16
N GLU A 177 -6.20 6.29 -7.63
CA GLU A 177 -6.32 7.74 -7.56
C GLU A 177 -5.23 8.38 -6.71
N LEU A 178 -5.07 9.70 -6.88
CA LEU A 178 -4.14 10.48 -6.07
C LEU A 178 -4.60 10.51 -4.61
N HIS A 179 -3.75 10.02 -3.71
CA HIS A 179 -3.97 10.03 -2.27
C HIS A 179 -2.65 10.17 -1.53
N ALA A 180 -2.71 10.50 -0.24
CA ALA A 180 -1.59 10.36 0.67
C ALA A 180 -1.94 9.30 1.71
N ASP A 181 -0.98 8.45 2.07
CA ASP A 181 -1.22 7.41 3.05
C ASP A 181 -1.39 7.99 4.45
N ALA A 182 -2.32 7.45 5.23
CA ALA A 182 -2.56 7.90 6.60
C ALA A 182 -1.41 7.53 7.56
N GLY A 183 -0.64 6.49 7.26
CA GLY A 183 0.48 6.03 8.09
C GLY A 183 1.63 7.04 8.23
N LEU A 184 2.62 6.72 9.05
CA LEU A 184 3.81 7.55 9.18
C LEU A 184 4.59 7.59 7.87
N MET A 185 4.79 6.42 7.27
CA MET A 185 5.60 6.26 6.06
C MET A 185 5.24 4.95 5.38
N ILE A 186 5.34 4.89 4.06
CA ILE A 186 5.40 3.63 3.33
C ILE A 186 6.86 3.31 2.96
N ILE A 187 7.34 2.16 3.41
CA ILE A 187 8.63 1.61 3.04
C ILE A 187 8.40 0.59 1.94
N MET A 188 8.85 0.88 0.72
CA MET A 188 8.47 0.10 -0.46
C MET A 188 9.68 -0.26 -1.33
N ALA A 189 9.50 -1.33 -2.11
CA ALA A 189 10.44 -1.74 -3.14
C ALA A 189 9.94 -1.31 -4.53
N LYS A 190 10.85 -1.23 -5.51
CA LYS A 190 10.44 -1.18 -6.93
C LYS A 190 9.53 -2.39 -7.24
N PRO A 191 8.38 -2.21 -7.91
CA PRO A 191 7.55 -3.33 -8.34
C PRO A 191 8.29 -4.29 -9.30
N LEU A 192 7.83 -5.53 -9.40
CA LEU A 192 8.26 -6.49 -10.42
C LEU A 192 7.06 -6.93 -11.26
N PHE A 193 7.33 -7.36 -12.49
CA PHE A 193 6.31 -7.89 -13.38
C PHE A 193 6.52 -9.38 -13.59
N PHE A 194 5.40 -10.12 -13.57
CA PHE A 194 5.39 -11.55 -13.80
C PHE A 194 4.24 -11.93 -14.74
N ALA A 195 4.46 -12.87 -15.63
CA ALA A 195 3.40 -13.50 -16.42
C ALA A 195 3.02 -14.84 -15.79
N ARG A 196 1.72 -15.15 -15.76
CA ARG A 196 1.24 -16.48 -15.35
C ARG A 196 1.76 -17.54 -16.33
N ALA A 197 2.24 -18.65 -15.79
CA ALA A 197 2.78 -19.78 -16.53
C ALA A 197 2.31 -21.09 -15.90
N GLU A 198 2.53 -22.21 -16.58
CA GLU A 198 2.31 -23.53 -15.97
C GLU A 198 3.24 -23.70 -14.76
N GLY A 199 2.66 -24.02 -13.60
CA GLY A 199 3.42 -24.22 -12.37
C GLY A 199 3.79 -22.95 -11.59
N GLY A 200 3.28 -21.77 -11.96
CA GLY A 200 3.45 -20.52 -11.19
C GLY A 200 3.54 -19.27 -12.08
N VAL A 201 4.50 -18.40 -11.80
CA VAL A 201 4.74 -17.15 -12.51
C VAL A 201 6.19 -17.06 -12.97
N ARG A 202 6.38 -16.40 -14.11
CA ARG A 202 7.70 -16.13 -14.69
C ARG A 202 7.93 -14.63 -14.76
N SER A 203 9.11 -14.17 -14.37
CA SER A 203 9.47 -12.76 -14.50
C SER A 203 9.41 -12.31 -15.96
N VAL A 204 8.86 -11.11 -16.18
CA VAL A 204 8.80 -10.42 -17.46
C VAL A 204 9.21 -8.96 -17.26
N GLU A 205 9.58 -8.29 -18.34
CA GLU A 205 9.88 -6.86 -18.32
C GLU A 205 8.61 -6.02 -18.11
N ASN A 206 8.79 -4.77 -17.66
CA ASN A 206 7.68 -3.82 -17.55
C ASN A 206 7.12 -3.51 -18.96
N PRO A 207 5.85 -3.81 -19.24
CA PRO A 207 5.27 -3.60 -20.57
C PRO A 207 5.22 -2.12 -21.01
N ASN A 208 5.25 -1.17 -20.06
CA ASN A 208 5.32 0.25 -20.36
C ASN A 208 6.05 1.02 -19.25
N GLU A 209 7.39 1.02 -19.31
CA GLU A 209 8.23 1.69 -18.30
C GLU A 209 8.08 3.22 -18.30
N LYS A 210 7.61 3.83 -19.39
CA LYS A 210 7.58 5.28 -19.56
C LYS A 210 6.27 5.93 -19.11
N GLN A 211 5.15 5.21 -19.12
CA GLN A 211 3.83 5.78 -18.86
C GLN A 211 3.06 5.06 -17.74
N ALA A 212 3.55 3.92 -17.26
CA ALA A 212 2.91 3.17 -16.19
C ALA A 212 3.78 3.08 -14.93
N GLY A 213 3.15 2.83 -13.78
CA GLY A 213 3.78 2.68 -12.49
C GLY A 213 3.32 3.71 -11.46
N LEU A 214 4.20 3.98 -10.50
CA LEU A 214 3.96 4.97 -9.45
C LEU A 214 4.06 6.37 -10.04
N VAL A 215 3.09 7.22 -9.70
CA VAL A 215 3.10 8.65 -9.99
C VAL A 215 3.01 9.39 -8.66
N ILE A 216 3.85 10.40 -8.45
CA ILE A 216 3.84 11.24 -7.24
C ILE A 216 3.68 12.71 -7.62
N GLN A 217 3.19 13.51 -6.68
CA GLN A 217 3.15 14.97 -6.83
C GLN A 217 4.40 15.59 -6.20
N VAL A 218 5.18 16.34 -6.98
CA VAL A 218 6.34 17.12 -6.53
C VAL A 218 6.18 18.55 -7.07
N ASP A 219 6.27 19.55 -6.20
CA ASP A 219 6.12 20.97 -6.55
C ASP A 219 4.85 21.26 -7.39
N GLY A 220 3.74 20.60 -7.05
CA GLY A 220 2.48 20.76 -7.77
C GLY A 220 2.34 19.94 -9.06
N ASN A 221 3.40 19.30 -9.54
CA ASN A 221 3.44 18.53 -10.78
C ASN A 221 3.40 17.03 -10.53
N LEU A 222 2.71 16.27 -11.38
CA LEU A 222 2.76 14.82 -11.37
C LEU A 222 4.00 14.32 -12.10
N VAL A 223 4.82 13.55 -11.39
CA VAL A 223 6.09 13.00 -11.87
C VAL A 223 6.18 11.51 -11.58
N ARG A 224 7.05 10.81 -12.33
CA ARG A 224 7.32 9.38 -12.14
C ARG A 224 8.67 9.22 -11.42
N PRO A 225 8.70 8.66 -10.21
CA PRO A 225 9.95 8.31 -9.55
C PRO A 225 10.76 7.30 -10.38
N ASP A 226 12.05 7.55 -10.54
CA ASP A 226 12.97 6.58 -11.10
C ASP A 226 13.41 5.58 -10.02
N LEU A 227 12.83 4.39 -10.07
CA LEU A 227 13.07 3.35 -9.07
C LEU A 227 14.12 2.36 -9.61
N LYS A 228 15.13 2.07 -8.78
CA LYS A 228 16.24 1.14 -9.00
C LYS A 228 15.98 -0.18 -8.29
N ASP A 229 16.67 -1.22 -8.75
CA ASP A 229 16.36 -2.58 -8.32
C ASP A 229 16.89 -2.95 -6.93
N ASP A 230 17.97 -2.28 -6.50
CA ASP A 230 18.76 -2.52 -5.31
C ASP A 230 18.56 -1.46 -4.21
N GLU A 231 17.59 -0.56 -4.40
CA GLU A 231 17.27 0.51 -3.45
C GLU A 231 15.91 0.29 -2.74
N LEU A 232 15.88 0.62 -1.45
CA LEU A 232 14.67 0.62 -0.64
C LEU A 232 14.13 2.05 -0.54
N TYR A 233 12.85 2.26 -0.83
CA TYR A 233 12.24 3.59 -0.88
C TYR A 233 11.44 3.88 0.39
N LEU A 234 11.51 5.13 0.83
CA LEU A 234 10.80 5.64 2.00
C LEU A 234 9.99 6.85 1.53
N MET A 235 8.67 6.76 1.68
CA MET A 235 7.75 7.79 1.25
C MET A 235 6.87 8.20 2.43
N VAL A 236 6.94 9.47 2.79
CA VAL A 236 6.26 10.07 3.95
C VAL A 236 4.74 9.99 3.77
N GLY A 237 4.06 9.54 4.81
CA GLY A 237 2.60 9.61 4.92
C GLY A 237 2.16 10.74 5.86
N GLU A 238 0.85 10.97 5.92
CA GLU A 238 0.21 12.02 6.72
C GLU A 238 0.48 11.85 8.22
N GLY A 239 0.68 10.62 8.69
CA GLY A 239 0.91 10.34 10.10
C GLY A 239 2.18 11.02 10.65
N LEU A 240 3.24 11.13 9.85
CA LEU A 240 4.48 11.81 10.26
C LEU A 240 4.27 13.31 10.47
N ARG A 241 3.27 13.89 9.83
CA ARG A 241 2.92 15.30 10.00
C ARG A 241 1.95 15.53 11.15
N LEU A 242 1.09 14.58 11.44
CA LEU A 242 -0.11 14.80 12.26
C LEU A 242 -0.08 14.08 13.61
N TRP A 243 0.54 12.91 13.71
CA TRP A 243 0.36 12.03 14.86
C TRP A 243 1.42 12.21 15.95
N GLY A 244 2.55 12.84 15.65
CA GLY A 244 3.61 13.09 16.62
C GLY A 244 4.37 14.38 16.33
N ASN A 245 5.20 14.80 17.27
CA ASN A 245 6.22 15.81 17.02
C ASN A 245 7.52 15.08 16.70
N PHE A 246 7.97 15.07 15.45
CA PHE A 246 9.21 14.36 15.08
C PHE A 246 10.39 15.31 14.84
N GLY A 247 10.27 16.60 15.20
CA GLY A 247 11.33 17.61 15.02
C GLY A 247 11.60 18.06 13.59
N PHE A 248 10.81 17.60 12.61
CA PHE A 248 10.94 17.96 11.19
C PHE A 248 9.56 18.25 10.57
N HIS A 249 9.53 19.06 9.51
CA HIS A 249 8.33 19.38 8.75
C HIS A 249 8.20 18.46 7.53
N PHE A 250 7.91 17.18 7.76
CA PHE A 250 7.82 16.20 6.68
C PHE A 250 6.71 16.52 5.67
N HIS A 251 6.98 16.24 4.40
CA HIS A 251 6.04 16.42 3.29
C HIS A 251 5.30 15.11 2.97
N PRO A 252 4.00 14.96 3.30
CA PRO A 252 3.25 13.76 2.91
C PRO A 252 3.12 13.68 1.39
N VAL A 253 3.50 12.53 0.83
CA VAL A 253 3.54 12.37 -0.63
C VAL A 253 2.17 11.98 -1.16
N VAL A 254 1.60 12.88 -1.96
CA VAL A 254 0.43 12.56 -2.78
C VAL A 254 0.87 11.72 -3.96
N HIS A 255 0.27 10.55 -4.12
CA HIS A 255 0.67 9.58 -5.13
C HIS A 255 -0.52 8.79 -5.67
N GLY A 256 -0.35 8.24 -6.86
CA GLY A 256 -1.29 7.38 -7.54
C GLY A 256 -0.55 6.29 -8.31
N MET A 257 -1.30 5.45 -9.03
CA MET A 257 -0.72 4.36 -9.80
C MET A 257 -1.39 4.21 -11.15
N VAL A 258 -0.59 3.98 -12.18
CA VAL A 258 -1.05 3.64 -13.53
C VAL A 258 -0.65 2.20 -13.85
N MET A 259 -1.64 1.35 -14.11
CA MET A 259 -1.45 0.01 -14.64
C MET A 259 -1.18 0.12 -16.15
N PRO A 260 -0.17 -0.57 -16.72
CA PRO A 260 0.04 -0.59 -18.16
C PRO A 260 -1.14 -1.27 -18.86
N LYS A 261 -1.97 -0.52 -19.60
CA LYS A 261 -3.21 -1.04 -20.23
C LYS A 261 -2.92 -1.99 -21.39
N GLU A 262 -1.76 -1.86 -22.01
CA GLU A 262 -1.22 -2.75 -23.06
C GLU A 262 -0.69 -4.07 -22.53
N ALA A 263 -0.51 -4.21 -21.20
CA ALA A 263 -0.11 -5.49 -20.63
C ALA A 263 -1.20 -6.54 -20.84
N ASP A 264 -0.80 -7.75 -21.24
CA ASP A 264 -1.72 -8.89 -21.32
C ASP A 264 -2.35 -9.18 -19.94
N ALA A 265 -3.57 -9.71 -19.92
CA ALA A 265 -4.29 -10.02 -18.68
C ALA A 265 -3.61 -11.08 -17.81
N SER A 266 -2.68 -11.87 -18.38
CA SER A 266 -1.82 -12.80 -17.64
C SER A 266 -0.66 -12.10 -16.92
N VAL A 267 -0.35 -10.86 -17.25
CA VAL A 267 0.72 -10.08 -16.61
C VAL A 267 0.23 -9.49 -15.29
N VAL A 268 1.08 -9.64 -14.28
CA VAL A 268 0.86 -9.19 -12.91
C VAL A 268 1.96 -8.22 -12.53
N ARG A 269 1.58 -6.99 -12.17
CA ARG A 269 2.45 -6.06 -11.47
C ARG A 269 2.39 -6.37 -9.98
N ALA A 270 3.49 -6.87 -9.44
CA ALA A 270 3.66 -7.22 -8.03
C ALA A 270 4.34 -6.07 -7.29
N PHE A 271 3.63 -5.54 -6.29
CA PHE A 271 4.09 -4.47 -5.41
C PHE A 271 4.12 -4.95 -3.97
N ALA A 272 5.10 -4.47 -3.21
CA ALA A 272 5.17 -4.66 -1.77
C ALA A 272 5.51 -3.34 -1.08
N GLY A 273 4.78 -3.03 -0.02
CA GLY A 273 5.02 -1.88 0.84
C GLY A 273 4.67 -2.18 2.29
N ARG A 274 5.47 -1.62 3.21
CA ARG A 274 5.22 -1.61 4.64
C ARG A 274 4.71 -0.24 5.06
N MET A 275 3.54 -0.19 5.67
CA MET A 275 3.07 0.99 6.37
C MET A 275 3.67 1.03 7.79
N LEU A 276 4.49 2.05 8.06
CA LEU A 276 4.98 2.38 9.38
C LEU A 276 3.85 3.05 10.18
N LEU A 277 3.58 2.52 11.36
CA LEU A 277 2.44 2.90 12.21
C LEU A 277 2.90 3.01 13.66
N LEU A 278 2.21 3.83 14.45
CA LEU A 278 2.55 4.03 15.86
C LEU A 278 2.27 2.78 16.72
N PRO A 279 2.89 2.67 17.90
CA PRO A 279 2.45 1.75 18.94
C PRO A 279 1.03 2.06 19.40
N SER A 280 0.23 1.04 19.74
CA SER A 280 -1.19 1.21 20.09
C SER A 280 -1.43 2.13 21.31
N THR A 281 -0.46 2.22 22.21
CA THR A 281 -0.52 3.05 23.42
C THR A 281 -0.08 4.50 23.19
N LYS A 282 0.58 4.80 22.05
CA LYS A 282 1.07 6.14 21.75
C LYS A 282 -0.11 7.08 21.53
N LYS A 283 -0.11 8.21 22.25
CA LYS A 283 -1.08 9.29 22.03
C LYS A 283 -0.70 10.10 20.80
N MET A 284 -1.66 10.31 19.90
CA MET A 284 -1.50 11.13 18.71
C MET A 284 -1.65 12.61 19.06
N THR A 285 -0.75 13.46 18.56
CA THR A 285 -0.73 14.90 18.89
C THR A 285 -1.93 15.66 18.33
N ASN A 286 -2.42 15.30 17.13
CA ASN A 286 -3.57 15.97 16.50
C ASN A 286 -4.91 15.78 17.23
N THR A 287 -5.14 14.61 17.85
CA THR A 287 -6.45 14.26 18.44
C THR A 287 -6.40 14.03 19.95
N GLY A 288 -5.23 13.76 20.52
CA GLY A 288 -5.06 13.31 21.90
C GLY A 288 -5.47 11.84 22.16
N LEU A 289 -6.04 11.15 21.16
CA LEU A 289 -6.39 9.73 21.25
C LEU A 289 -5.13 8.85 21.22
N THR A 290 -5.20 7.67 21.83
CA THR A 290 -4.18 6.64 21.57
C THR A 290 -4.35 6.11 20.15
N PHE A 291 -3.24 5.70 19.52
CA PHE A 291 -3.27 5.14 18.17
C PHE A 291 -4.13 3.86 18.10
N GLY A 292 -4.16 3.05 19.16
CA GLY A 292 -5.07 1.90 19.25
C GLY A 292 -6.55 2.29 19.28
N ALA A 293 -6.89 3.39 19.97
CA ALA A 293 -8.26 3.91 19.95
C ALA A 293 -8.64 4.46 18.55
N TYR A 294 -7.69 5.11 17.88
CA TYR A 294 -7.83 5.56 16.50
C TYR A 294 -8.04 4.38 15.54
N LEU A 295 -7.18 3.35 15.57
CA LEU A 295 -7.33 2.14 14.76
C LEU A 295 -8.68 1.46 14.97
N ASN A 296 -9.14 1.36 16.22
CA ASN A 296 -10.45 0.80 16.53
C ASN A 296 -11.59 1.66 15.97
N ALA A 297 -11.47 2.99 16.03
CA ALA A 297 -12.47 3.90 15.46
C ALA A 297 -12.50 3.81 13.93
N THR A 298 -11.34 3.84 13.27
CA THR A 298 -11.24 3.67 11.81
C THR A 298 -11.76 2.30 11.38
N THR A 299 -11.47 1.24 12.14
CA THR A 299 -11.99 -0.11 11.86
C THR A 299 -13.52 -0.15 11.98
N ARG A 300 -14.10 0.48 13.00
CA ARG A 300 -15.57 0.56 13.13
C ARG A 300 -16.21 1.41 12.03
N TYR A 301 -15.57 2.52 11.65
CA TYR A 301 -16.02 3.37 10.55
C TYR A 301 -15.98 2.62 9.21
N LEU A 302 -14.85 1.97 8.90
CA LEU A 302 -14.74 1.05 7.77
C LEU A 302 -15.65 -0.15 7.91
N LYS A 303 -16.26 -0.37 9.08
CA LYS A 303 -17.31 -1.36 9.28
C LYS A 303 -18.73 -0.81 9.23
N HIS A 304 -18.90 0.50 9.03
CA HIS A 304 -20.17 1.22 9.20
C HIS A 304 -20.95 0.84 10.47
N GLU A 305 -20.23 0.45 11.53
CA GLU A 305 -20.81 0.24 12.86
C GLU A 305 -21.10 1.63 13.46
N SER A 306 -22.26 2.18 13.08
CA SER A 306 -23.01 3.35 13.60
C SER A 306 -22.35 4.74 13.58
N GLY A 307 -22.83 5.65 12.71
CA GLY A 307 -22.87 7.12 12.93
C GLY A 307 -21.54 7.87 13.19
N VAL A 308 -20.38 7.24 13.04
CA VAL A 308 -19.07 7.81 13.43
C VAL A 308 -18.43 8.70 12.33
N GLU A 309 -19.21 9.46 11.56
CA GLU A 309 -18.66 10.38 10.55
C GLU A 309 -17.65 11.37 11.16
N SER A 310 -17.79 11.72 12.46
CA SER A 310 -16.93 12.70 13.12
C SER A 310 -15.54 12.17 13.52
N ALA A 311 -15.34 10.86 13.71
CA ALA A 311 -14.04 10.38 14.19
C ALA A 311 -12.94 10.49 13.13
N MET A 312 -13.31 10.45 11.84
CA MET A 312 -12.33 10.51 10.76
C MET A 312 -11.90 11.92 10.38
N SER A 313 -12.80 12.90 10.49
CA SER A 313 -12.42 14.31 10.33
C SER A 313 -11.50 14.79 11.45
N LEU A 314 -11.60 14.23 12.66
CA LEU A 314 -10.72 14.59 13.79
C LEU A 314 -9.25 14.28 13.52
N ALA A 315 -8.95 13.18 12.81
CA ALA A 315 -7.58 12.74 12.58
C ALA A 315 -6.99 13.20 11.22
N CYS A 316 -7.81 13.78 10.35
CA CYS A 316 -7.38 14.28 9.05
C CYS A 316 -7.12 15.79 9.09
N PRO A 317 -6.27 16.32 8.18
CA PRO A 317 -6.15 17.76 7.97
C PRO A 317 -7.51 18.39 7.63
N VAL A 318 -7.70 19.66 8.00
CA VAL A 318 -8.92 20.42 7.65
C VAL A 318 -9.16 20.36 6.14
N GLY A 319 -10.37 19.98 5.74
CA GLY A 319 -10.76 19.82 4.33
C GLY A 319 -10.35 18.48 3.70
N ARG A 320 -9.72 17.56 4.44
CA ARG A 320 -9.46 16.19 4.03
C ARG A 320 -10.27 15.22 4.90
N VAL A 321 -10.70 14.12 4.30
CA VAL A 321 -11.37 13.02 5.00
C VAL A 321 -10.60 11.76 4.69
N LEU A 322 -10.42 10.89 5.69
CA LEU A 322 -9.93 9.55 5.45
C LEU A 322 -11.00 8.83 4.65
N GLN A 323 -10.78 8.74 3.35
CA GLN A 323 -11.56 7.89 2.50
C GLN A 323 -10.91 6.52 2.53
N ALA A 324 -11.72 5.47 2.52
CA ALA A 324 -11.21 4.22 2.01
C ALA A 324 -10.65 4.48 0.60
N SER A 325 -9.67 3.70 0.14
CA SER A 325 -8.93 3.97 -1.11
C SER A 325 -9.79 4.03 -2.39
N ASP A 326 -11.11 3.92 -2.28
CA ASP A 326 -12.14 4.19 -3.28
C ASP A 326 -13.54 4.29 -2.60
N GLU A 327 -14.52 4.89 -3.29
CA GLU A 327 -15.94 4.99 -2.86
C GLU A 327 -16.68 3.65 -2.81
N SER A 328 -16.07 2.56 -3.30
CA SER A 328 -16.66 1.21 -3.30
C SER A 328 -16.28 0.38 -2.07
N CYS A 329 -15.55 0.98 -1.12
CA CYS A 329 -15.31 0.44 0.21
C CYS A 329 -16.39 0.86 1.22
N THR A 330 -17.63 1.08 0.77
CA THR A 330 -18.79 1.12 1.66
C THR A 330 -19.02 -0.28 2.20
N LEU A 331 -18.66 -0.51 3.45
CA LEU A 331 -18.84 -1.82 4.07
C LEU A 331 -20.31 -2.07 4.35
N GLY A 332 -20.92 -2.98 3.60
CA GLY A 332 -22.21 -3.52 3.98
C GLY A 332 -22.10 -4.25 5.32
N LEU A 333 -23.02 -3.99 6.24
CA LEU A 333 -23.18 -4.81 7.43
C LEU A 333 -23.93 -6.08 7.03
N TRP A 334 -23.29 -7.24 7.16
CA TRP A 334 -23.83 -8.54 6.82
C TRP A 334 -23.89 -9.47 8.03
N GLU A 335 -24.99 -10.20 8.15
CA GLU A 335 -25.22 -11.16 9.22
C GLU A 335 -25.73 -12.48 8.63
N PRO A 336 -25.52 -13.61 9.31
CA PRO A 336 -26.11 -14.88 8.91
C PRO A 336 -27.64 -14.77 8.95
N ASP A 337 -28.31 -15.20 7.89
CA ASP A 337 -29.76 -15.31 7.86
C ASP A 337 -30.23 -16.68 8.35
N GLU A 338 -31.54 -16.88 8.47
CA GLU A 338 -32.12 -18.12 8.97
C GLU A 338 -31.66 -19.34 8.13
N GLY A 339 -31.07 -20.33 8.81
CA GLY A 339 -30.53 -21.53 8.17
C GLY A 339 -29.19 -21.34 7.46
N SER A 340 -28.46 -20.25 7.73
CA SER A 340 -27.05 -20.09 7.42
C SER A 340 -26.16 -20.88 8.40
N THR A 341 -25.06 -21.43 7.91
CA THR A 341 -23.99 -22.02 8.74
C THR A 341 -22.79 -21.09 8.91
N ALA A 342 -22.85 -19.87 8.37
CA ALA A 342 -21.76 -18.91 8.43
C ALA A 342 -21.77 -18.14 9.74
N THR A 343 -20.60 -17.69 10.20
CA THR A 343 -20.51 -16.71 11.29
C THR A 343 -20.73 -15.28 10.78
N LYS A 344 -20.97 -14.34 11.70
CA LYS A 344 -21.05 -12.91 11.36
C LYS A 344 -19.77 -12.43 10.69
N GLU A 345 -18.60 -12.81 11.20
CA GLU A 345 -17.31 -12.46 10.61
C GLU A 345 -17.16 -13.01 9.18
N GLN A 346 -17.61 -14.25 8.94
CA GLN A 346 -17.58 -14.86 7.61
C GLN A 346 -18.50 -14.14 6.62
N CYS A 347 -19.72 -13.77 7.04
CA CYS A 347 -20.63 -12.95 6.23
C CYS A 347 -20.07 -11.56 5.94
N MET A 348 -19.60 -10.86 7.00
CA MET A 348 -18.99 -9.54 6.90
C MET A 348 -17.80 -9.53 5.95
N ARG A 349 -17.03 -10.61 5.90
CA ARG A 349 -15.88 -10.72 5.00
C ARG A 349 -16.28 -11.08 3.57
N GLN A 350 -16.97 -12.21 3.37
CA GLN A 350 -17.25 -12.74 2.05
C GLN A 350 -18.14 -11.81 1.22
N CYS A 351 -19.12 -11.16 1.86
CA CYS A 351 -20.07 -10.29 1.18
C CYS A 351 -19.55 -8.87 0.92
N ASN A 352 -18.39 -8.51 1.49
CA ASN A 352 -17.70 -7.26 1.20
C ASN A 352 -16.50 -7.45 0.25
N ILE A 353 -16.33 -8.63 -0.35
CA ILE A 353 -15.43 -8.84 -1.48
C ILE A 353 -16.20 -8.46 -2.76
N TRP A 354 -16.08 -7.20 -3.19
CA TRP A 354 -16.75 -6.68 -4.39
C TRP A 354 -15.90 -6.91 -5.65
N GLY A 355 -16.57 -7.25 -6.77
CA GLY A 355 -15.96 -7.20 -8.11
C GLY A 355 -15.90 -8.52 -8.89
N HIS A 356 -16.36 -9.64 -8.34
CA HIS A 356 -16.43 -10.92 -9.06
C HIS A 356 -17.81 -11.60 -8.92
N PRO A 357 -18.46 -12.05 -10.03
CA PRO A 357 -19.74 -12.76 -9.98
C PRO A 357 -19.73 -14.05 -9.14
N SER A 358 -18.56 -14.67 -8.96
CA SER A 358 -18.36 -15.84 -8.11
C SER A 358 -18.47 -15.50 -6.61
N ASP A 359 -17.95 -14.35 -6.18
CA ASP A 359 -17.98 -13.93 -4.77
C ASP A 359 -19.36 -13.45 -4.34
N ALA A 360 -20.07 -12.75 -5.26
CA ALA A 360 -21.48 -12.43 -5.07
C ALA A 360 -22.33 -13.71 -4.91
N LYS A 361 -22.08 -14.74 -5.73
CA LYS A 361 -22.77 -16.03 -5.62
C LYS A 361 -22.48 -16.73 -4.29
N LYS A 362 -21.26 -16.62 -3.76
CA LYS A 362 -20.89 -17.20 -2.47
C LYS A 362 -21.55 -16.52 -1.29
N CYS A 363 -21.60 -15.19 -1.29
CA CYS A 363 -22.36 -14.44 -0.28
C CYS A 363 -23.82 -14.90 -0.23
N VAL A 364 -24.46 -15.06 -1.40
CA VAL A 364 -25.83 -15.59 -1.51
C VAL A 364 -25.91 -17.04 -1.04
N ALA A 365 -24.96 -17.90 -1.42
CA ALA A 365 -24.93 -19.32 -1.02
C ALA A 365 -24.75 -19.52 0.49
N MET A 366 -23.99 -18.63 1.13
CA MET A 366 -23.82 -18.59 2.59
C MET A 366 -25.07 -18.10 3.32
N LYS A 367 -26.12 -17.66 2.61
CA LYS A 367 -27.34 -17.09 3.18
C LYS A 367 -27.02 -15.94 4.15
N CYS A 368 -26.12 -15.05 3.76
CA CYS A 368 -25.86 -13.84 4.51
C CYS A 368 -26.85 -12.75 4.06
N LYS A 369 -27.44 -12.03 5.00
CA LYS A 369 -28.32 -10.89 4.72
C LYS A 369 -27.62 -9.57 5.05
N LYS A 370 -27.87 -8.55 4.23
CA LYS A 370 -27.42 -7.18 4.49
C LYS A 370 -28.38 -6.56 5.50
N VAL A 371 -27.86 -6.10 6.63
CA VAL A 371 -28.62 -5.47 7.72
C VAL A 371 -28.37 -3.96 7.82
N GLY A 372 -27.39 -3.46 7.07
CA GLY A 372 -27.03 -2.05 7.02
C GLY A 372 -25.99 -1.75 5.94
N GLU A 373 -25.74 -0.45 5.77
CA GLU A 373 -24.70 0.11 4.90
C GLU A 373 -23.67 0.87 5.70
#